data_AF-W2QID7-F1
#
_entry.id   AF-W2QID7-F1
#
_cell.length_a   1.000
_cell.length_b   1.000
_cell.length_c   1.000
_cell.angle_alpha   90.00
_cell.angle_beta   90.00
_cell.angle_gamma   90.00
#
_symmetry.space_group_name_H-M   'P 1'
#
loop_
_entity.id
_entity.type
_entity.pdbx_description
1 polymer ?
#
loop_
_entity_poly.entity_id
_entity_poly.type
_entity_poly.pdbx_seq_one_letter_code
_entity_poly.pdbx_strand_id
1 'polypeptide(L)'
;MFDIKKLDDALNDAGYANTLFQRWKSHDFDDAKVLEKLKSMGISINEDAEWLLQSYRTYLNSHSLKGDPKLLFDRAKIDEALTNGKSTNALFGKWKSYGYESDDVFKKFQTMGVRTDDSLYNVYLKYLAWLNTHHPLKYTKPTTADEFLFDSTRIKNAISDSVFAEKLFAKWKGSGLDERPVYDKLWKMGLKNDDDLYQLYRSYVFWLDEHFPLPAKASTP
;
A
#
# COMPACT_ATOMS: atom_id res chain seq x y z
N MET A 1 -11.62 -24.96 -9.33
CA MET A 1 -10.80 -24.65 -8.14
C MET A 1 -11.64 -23.97 -7.09
N PHE A 2 -12.46 -23.01 -7.50
CA PHE A 2 -13.63 -22.55 -6.77
C PHE A 2 -14.86 -23.20 -7.40
N ASP A 3 -15.55 -24.02 -6.62
CA ASP A 3 -16.70 -24.83 -7.02
C ASP A 3 -17.48 -25.16 -5.74
N ILE A 4 -18.81 -25.05 -5.74
CA ILE A 4 -19.64 -25.14 -4.53
C ILE A 4 -19.38 -26.47 -3.80
N LYS A 5 -19.37 -27.59 -4.54
CA LYS A 5 -19.12 -28.91 -3.96
C LYS A 5 -17.76 -28.99 -3.27
N LYS A 6 -16.72 -28.38 -3.85
CA LYS A 6 -15.37 -28.37 -3.24
C LYS A 6 -15.28 -27.49 -2.00
N LEU A 7 -16.11 -26.45 -1.90
CA LEU A 7 -16.19 -25.60 -0.71
C LEU A 7 -16.93 -26.35 0.40
N ASP A 8 -18.03 -27.03 0.08
CA ASP A 8 -18.75 -27.91 1.02
C ASP A 8 -17.86 -29.05 1.53
N ASP A 9 -17.12 -29.72 0.64
CA ASP A 9 -16.16 -30.76 1.03
C ASP A 9 -15.07 -30.19 1.97
N ALA A 10 -14.61 -28.97 1.74
CA ALA A 10 -13.60 -28.31 2.59
C ALA A 10 -14.15 -27.83 3.94
N LEU A 11 -15.45 -27.53 4.04
CA LEU A 11 -16.10 -27.19 5.30
C LEU A 11 -16.26 -28.41 6.21
N ASN A 12 -16.42 -29.60 5.61
CA ASN A 12 -16.68 -30.84 6.34
C ASN A 12 -15.43 -31.72 6.55
N ASP A 13 -14.34 -31.48 5.82
CA ASP A 13 -13.09 -32.24 5.90
C ASP A 13 -11.85 -31.33 5.92
N ALA A 14 -11.14 -31.34 7.06
CA ALA A 14 -9.95 -30.53 7.26
C ALA A 14 -8.75 -30.93 6.37
N GLY A 15 -8.63 -32.21 6.00
CA GLY A 15 -7.60 -32.69 5.07
C GLY A 15 -7.86 -32.21 3.65
N TYR A 16 -9.13 -32.21 3.24
CA TYR A 16 -9.57 -31.66 1.97
C TYR A 16 -9.41 -30.14 1.92
N ALA A 17 -9.76 -29.43 2.99
CA ALA A 17 -9.53 -27.98 3.13
C ALA A 17 -8.05 -27.61 2.91
N ASN A 18 -7.13 -28.32 3.56
CA ASN A 18 -5.69 -28.09 3.38
C ASN A 18 -5.23 -28.30 1.93
N THR A 19 -5.73 -29.34 1.26
CA THR A 19 -5.41 -29.59 -0.16
C THR A 19 -5.95 -28.48 -1.06
N LEU A 20 -7.14 -27.97 -0.76
CA LEU A 20 -7.77 -26.86 -1.49
C LEU A 20 -6.98 -25.55 -1.28
N PHE A 21 -6.60 -25.25 -0.04
CA PHE A 21 -5.81 -24.09 0.33
C PHE A 21 -4.41 -24.12 -0.30
N GLN A 22 -3.76 -25.28 -0.33
CA GLN A 22 -2.48 -25.45 -1.02
C GLN A 22 -2.58 -25.11 -2.50
N ARG A 23 -3.67 -25.53 -3.15
CA ARG A 23 -3.93 -25.23 -4.57
C ARG A 23 -4.25 -23.75 -4.78
N TRP A 24 -5.05 -23.12 -3.93
CA TRP A 24 -5.29 -21.68 -4.01
C TRP A 24 -3.98 -20.89 -3.91
N LYS A 25 -3.16 -21.24 -2.92
CA LYS A 25 -1.85 -20.64 -2.72
C LYS A 25 -0.90 -20.88 -3.90
N SER A 26 -0.84 -22.10 -4.45
CA SER A 26 0.03 -22.40 -5.61
C SER A 26 -0.38 -21.66 -6.87
N HIS A 27 -1.62 -21.18 -6.93
CA HIS A 27 -2.17 -20.36 -8.00
C HIS A 27 -2.29 -18.87 -7.64
N ASP A 28 -1.54 -18.41 -6.62
CA ASP A 28 -1.44 -17.00 -6.23
C ASP A 28 -2.78 -16.35 -5.81
N PHE A 29 -3.69 -17.14 -5.23
CA PHE A 29 -4.89 -16.60 -4.60
C PHE A 29 -4.59 -16.15 -3.16
N ASP A 30 -4.48 -14.84 -2.94
CA ASP A 30 -4.52 -14.24 -1.60
C ASP A 30 -5.97 -14.21 -1.06
N ASP A 31 -6.14 -13.83 0.22
CA ASP A 31 -7.45 -13.83 0.87
C ASP A 31 -8.45 -12.86 0.20
N ALA A 32 -7.97 -11.76 -0.37
CA ALA A 32 -8.79 -10.81 -1.11
C ALA A 32 -9.31 -11.41 -2.43
N LYS A 33 -8.46 -12.06 -3.21
CA LYS A 33 -8.83 -12.77 -4.45
C LYS A 33 -9.79 -13.93 -4.16
N VAL A 34 -9.60 -14.66 -3.05
CA VAL A 34 -10.54 -15.70 -2.61
C VAL A 34 -11.90 -15.09 -2.29
N LEU A 35 -11.94 -14.02 -1.51
CA LEU A 35 -13.19 -13.32 -1.15
C LEU A 35 -13.94 -12.81 -2.38
N GLU A 36 -13.23 -12.17 -3.32
CA GLU A 36 -13.81 -11.71 -4.58
C GLU A 36 -14.39 -12.88 -5.38
N LYS A 37 -13.70 -14.02 -5.39
CA LYS A 37 -14.16 -15.21 -6.10
C LYS A 37 -15.41 -15.82 -5.48
N LEU A 38 -15.48 -15.92 -4.14
CA LEU A 38 -16.66 -16.39 -3.42
C LEU A 38 -17.88 -15.50 -3.69
N LYS A 39 -17.69 -14.17 -3.67
CA LYS A 39 -18.75 -13.20 -4.02
C LYS A 39 -19.24 -13.38 -5.46
N SER A 40 -18.31 -13.58 -6.41
CA SER A 40 -18.66 -13.79 -7.83
C SER A 40 -19.47 -15.06 -8.10
N MET A 41 -19.41 -16.04 -7.18
CA MET A 41 -20.18 -17.28 -7.26
C MET A 41 -21.58 -17.17 -6.66
N GLY A 42 -21.98 -16.00 -6.17
CA GLY A 42 -23.27 -15.82 -5.50
C GLY A 42 -23.34 -16.49 -4.13
N ILE A 43 -22.21 -16.92 -3.58
CA ILE A 43 -22.10 -17.42 -2.21
C ILE A 43 -22.22 -16.19 -1.32
N SER A 44 -23.34 -16.06 -0.60
CA SER A 44 -23.45 -15.03 0.44
C SER A 44 -22.35 -15.26 1.47
N ILE A 45 -21.82 -14.18 2.06
CA ILE A 45 -20.93 -14.30 3.21
C ILE A 45 -21.80 -14.76 4.39
N ASN A 46 -22.11 -16.05 4.42
CA ASN A 46 -22.69 -16.75 5.54
C ASN A 46 -21.56 -17.21 6.48
N GLU A 47 -21.92 -17.70 7.66
CA GLU A 47 -20.95 -18.13 8.69
C GLU A 47 -19.93 -19.15 8.13
N ASP A 48 -20.36 -20.02 7.21
CA ASP A 48 -19.51 -21.02 6.55
C ASP A 48 -18.46 -20.39 5.63
N ALA A 49 -18.85 -19.42 4.79
CA ALA A 49 -17.92 -18.70 3.91
C ALA A 49 -16.91 -17.87 4.72
N GLU A 50 -17.34 -17.28 5.84
CA GLU A 50 -16.45 -16.58 6.76
C GLU A 50 -15.46 -17.53 7.43
N TRP A 51 -15.95 -18.69 7.89
CA TRP A 51 -15.10 -19.73 8.48
C TRP A 51 -14.05 -20.22 7.49
N LEU A 52 -14.43 -20.48 6.24
CA LEU A 52 -13.51 -20.94 5.20
C LEU A 52 -12.44 -19.88 4.88
N LEU A 53 -12.82 -18.60 4.81
CA LEU A 53 -11.90 -17.49 4.60
C LEU A 53 -10.92 -17.34 5.77
N GLN A 54 -11.42 -17.49 7.00
CA GLN A 54 -10.61 -17.39 8.21
C GLN A 54 -9.65 -18.58 8.38
N SER A 55 -10.10 -19.78 8.02
CA SER A 55 -9.28 -20.99 7.95
C SER A 55 -8.20 -20.86 6.87
N TYR A 56 -8.53 -20.27 5.71
CA TYR A 56 -7.54 -20.02 4.66
C TYR A 56 -6.51 -18.98 5.08
N ARG A 57 -6.89 -17.90 5.78
CA ARG A 57 -5.94 -16.96 6.39
C ARG A 57 -5.00 -17.63 7.37
N THR A 58 -5.53 -18.52 8.21
CA THR A 58 -4.73 -19.31 9.16
C THR A 58 -3.77 -20.26 8.41
N TYR A 59 -4.22 -20.87 7.33
CA TYR A 59 -3.38 -21.66 6.43
C TYR A 59 -2.28 -20.81 5.79
N LEU A 60 -2.61 -19.64 5.23
CA LEU A 60 -1.63 -18.72 4.64
C LEU A 60 -0.61 -18.23 5.66
N ASN A 61 -1.00 -18.03 6.91
CA ASN A 61 -0.09 -17.64 7.99
C ASN A 61 0.84 -18.79 8.40
N SER A 62 0.29 -20.00 8.62
CA SER A 62 1.03 -21.19 9.06
C SER A 62 1.90 -21.81 7.97
N HIS A 63 1.44 -21.71 6.73
CA HIS A 63 2.12 -22.11 5.52
C HIS A 63 2.61 -20.88 4.77
N SER A 64 2.79 -19.74 5.44
CA SER A 64 3.64 -18.70 4.89
C SER A 64 4.97 -19.38 4.72
N LEU A 65 5.30 -19.69 3.47
CA LEU A 65 6.68 -20.00 3.16
C LEU A 65 7.33 -18.69 3.57
N LYS A 66 8.11 -18.65 4.64
CA LYS A 66 9.34 -17.90 4.55
C LYS A 66 10.09 -18.61 3.41
N GLY A 67 9.74 -18.27 2.17
CA GLY A 67 10.45 -18.75 0.99
C GLY A 67 11.92 -18.49 1.26
N ASP A 68 12.80 -19.36 0.77
CA ASP A 68 14.24 -19.22 1.00
C ASP A 68 14.61 -17.73 0.88
N PRO A 69 15.00 -17.07 1.99
CA PRO A 69 15.18 -15.61 2.01
C PRO A 69 16.13 -15.15 0.91
N LYS A 70 17.04 -16.03 0.47
CA LYS A 70 17.95 -15.80 -0.65
C LYS A 70 17.25 -15.52 -1.98
N LEU A 71 16.09 -16.11 -2.25
CA LEU A 71 15.37 -15.95 -3.52
C LEU A 71 14.47 -14.70 -3.56
N LEU A 72 14.03 -14.23 -2.38
CA LEU A 72 13.15 -13.08 -2.18
C LEU A 72 13.91 -11.77 -1.94
N PHE A 73 15.10 -11.85 -1.36
CA PHE A 73 16.00 -10.73 -1.08
C PHE A 73 17.30 -10.88 -1.89
N ASP A 74 17.14 -11.26 -3.15
CA ASP A 74 18.25 -11.34 -4.10
C ASP A 74 18.64 -9.92 -4.56
N ARG A 75 19.94 -9.60 -4.48
CA ARG A 75 20.43 -8.25 -4.77
C ARG A 75 20.18 -7.84 -6.22
N ALA A 76 20.38 -8.73 -7.18
CA ALA A 76 20.18 -8.42 -8.59
C ALA A 76 18.70 -8.11 -8.89
N LYS A 77 17.76 -8.83 -8.26
CA LYS A 77 16.32 -8.52 -8.37
C LYS A 77 15.93 -7.21 -7.69
N ILE A 78 16.58 -6.87 -6.58
CA ILE A 78 16.36 -5.60 -5.89
C ILE A 78 16.87 -4.43 -6.74
N ASP A 79 18.03 -4.58 -7.37
CA ASP A 79 18.60 -3.58 -8.28
C ASP A 79 17.79 -3.45 -9.59
N GLU A 80 17.24 -4.56 -10.11
CA GLU A 80 16.28 -4.53 -11.23
C GLU A 80 14.96 -3.82 -10.84
N ALA A 81 14.48 -4.06 -9.62
CA ALA A 81 13.31 -3.38 -9.09
C ALA A 81 13.54 -1.87 -8.87
N LEU A 82 14.80 -1.41 -8.78
CA LEU A 82 15.13 0.03 -8.71
C LEU A 82 15.04 0.74 -10.06
N THR A 83 15.17 0.00 -11.17
CA THR A 83 15.24 0.55 -12.52
C THR A 83 13.91 0.46 -13.28
N ASN A 84 12.99 -0.42 -12.88
CA ASN A 84 11.70 -0.63 -13.56
C ASN A 84 10.52 -0.72 -12.58
N GLY A 85 9.60 0.24 -12.64
CA GLY A 85 8.40 0.32 -11.77
C GLY A 85 7.48 -0.90 -11.82
N LYS A 86 7.42 -1.64 -12.94
CA LYS A 86 6.61 -2.87 -13.06
C LYS A 86 7.24 -4.02 -12.27
N SER A 87 8.56 -4.12 -12.29
CA SER A 87 9.33 -5.11 -11.52
C SER A 87 9.27 -4.81 -10.02
N THR A 88 9.23 -3.52 -9.64
CA THR A 88 9.09 -3.09 -8.24
C THR A 88 7.78 -3.57 -7.60
N ASN A 89 6.64 -3.32 -8.25
CA ASN A 89 5.33 -3.72 -7.71
C ASN A 89 5.20 -5.25 -7.57
N ALA A 90 5.77 -6.02 -8.50
CA ALA A 90 5.77 -7.48 -8.44
C ALA A 90 6.61 -8.02 -7.28
N LEU A 91 7.77 -7.40 -7.00
CA LEU A 91 8.61 -7.76 -5.85
C LEU A 91 7.90 -7.43 -4.53
N PHE A 92 7.28 -6.27 -4.43
CA PHE A 92 6.56 -5.83 -3.24
C PHE A 92 5.33 -6.68 -2.95
N GLY A 93 4.56 -7.01 -4.00
CA GLY A 93 3.45 -7.96 -3.90
C GLY A 93 3.89 -9.33 -3.40
N LYS A 94 5.06 -9.81 -3.85
CA LYS A 94 5.65 -11.07 -3.35
C LYS A 94 6.08 -10.99 -1.89
N TRP A 95 6.77 -9.93 -1.47
CA TRP A 95 7.11 -9.77 -0.05
C TRP A 95 5.86 -9.78 0.81
N LYS A 96 4.82 -9.06 0.39
CA LYS A 96 3.57 -9.00 1.14
C LYS A 96 2.81 -10.33 1.15
N SER A 97 2.71 -11.04 0.02
CA SER A 97 2.05 -12.35 -0.02
C SER A 97 2.79 -13.42 0.78
N TYR A 98 4.07 -13.19 1.09
CA TYR A 98 4.90 -14.02 1.96
C TYR A 98 4.90 -13.54 3.42
N GLY A 99 4.10 -12.53 3.76
CA GLY A 99 3.92 -12.03 5.12
C GLY A 99 5.07 -11.18 5.65
N TYR A 100 5.93 -10.63 4.78
CA TYR A 100 6.95 -9.67 5.20
C TYR A 100 6.30 -8.30 5.36
N GLU A 101 6.32 -7.75 6.57
CA GLU A 101 5.96 -6.35 6.80
C GLU A 101 7.21 -5.45 6.67
N SER A 102 7.02 -4.13 6.77
CA SER A 102 8.12 -3.16 6.67
C SER A 102 9.29 -3.49 7.59
N ASP A 103 9.00 -3.91 8.83
CA ASP A 103 10.02 -4.22 9.83
C ASP A 103 10.79 -5.49 9.49
N ASP A 104 10.14 -6.48 8.87
CA ASP A 104 10.78 -7.72 8.44
C ASP A 104 11.73 -7.47 7.26
N VAL A 105 11.30 -6.66 6.29
CA VAL A 105 12.13 -6.22 5.16
C VAL A 105 13.32 -5.40 5.66
N PHE A 106 13.10 -4.46 6.57
CA PHE A 106 14.17 -3.63 7.13
C PHE A 106 15.22 -4.48 7.85
N LYS A 107 14.80 -5.44 8.69
CA LYS A 107 15.72 -6.40 9.34
C LYS A 107 16.51 -7.22 8.32
N LYS A 108 15.89 -7.62 7.20
CA LYS A 108 16.61 -8.31 6.12
C LYS A 108 17.64 -7.42 5.44
N PHE A 109 17.29 -6.18 5.15
CA PHE A 109 18.20 -5.22 4.56
C PHE A 109 19.37 -4.86 5.50
N GLN A 110 19.13 -4.85 6.82
CA GLN A 110 20.22 -4.76 7.81
C GLN A 110 21.22 -5.92 7.69
N THR A 111 20.74 -7.15 7.49
CA THR A 111 21.62 -8.31 7.26
C THR A 111 22.34 -8.28 5.90
N MET A 112 21.89 -7.43 4.97
CA MET A 112 22.48 -7.23 3.64
C MET A 112 23.39 -5.99 3.55
N GLY A 113 23.56 -5.24 4.65
CA GLY A 113 24.45 -4.06 4.68
C GLY A 113 23.79 -2.71 4.37
N VAL A 114 22.47 -2.55 4.55
CA VAL A 114 21.75 -1.27 4.31
C VAL A 114 22.33 -0.06 5.04
N ARG A 115 23.10 -0.27 6.11
CA ARG A 115 23.76 0.81 6.87
C ARG A 115 24.84 1.56 6.09
N THR A 116 25.28 1.03 4.96
CA THR A 116 26.31 1.62 4.09
C THR A 116 25.83 1.77 2.64
N ASP A 117 24.52 1.61 2.39
CA ASP A 117 23.97 1.46 1.04
C ASP A 117 22.62 2.16 0.88
N ASP A 118 22.68 3.37 0.34
CA ASP A 118 21.52 4.24 0.09
C ASP A 118 20.50 3.60 -0.86
N SER A 119 20.93 2.69 -1.74
CA SER A 119 20.03 2.03 -2.70
C SER A 119 19.06 1.07 -2.01
N LEU A 120 19.52 0.29 -1.03
CA LEU A 120 18.69 -0.62 -0.25
C LEU A 120 17.72 0.16 0.65
N TYR A 121 18.19 1.27 1.22
CA TYR A 121 17.34 2.14 2.03
C TYR A 121 16.22 2.76 1.18
N ASN A 122 16.51 3.20 -0.04
CA ASN A 122 15.52 3.69 -0.99
C ASN A 122 14.49 2.62 -1.39
N VAL A 123 14.90 1.36 -1.57
CA VAL A 123 13.94 0.26 -1.84
C VAL A 123 13.04 0.03 -0.64
N TYR A 124 13.57 0.10 0.58
CA TYR A 124 12.78 0.00 1.80
C TYR A 124 11.73 1.12 1.88
N LEU A 125 12.11 2.38 1.63
CA LEU A 125 11.18 3.50 1.61
C LEU A 125 10.08 3.32 0.55
N LYS A 126 10.45 2.87 -0.65
CA LYS A 126 9.47 2.54 -1.71
C LYS A 126 8.53 1.41 -1.30
N TYR A 127 9.03 0.38 -0.61
CA TYR A 127 8.20 -0.71 -0.12
C TYR A 127 7.25 -0.26 0.98
N LEU A 128 7.73 0.57 1.91
CA LEU A 128 6.90 1.19 2.94
C LEU A 128 5.78 2.03 2.31
N ALA A 129 6.10 2.86 1.32
CA ALA A 129 5.10 3.62 0.56
C ALA A 129 4.09 2.72 -0.15
N TRP A 130 4.56 1.62 -0.77
CA TRP A 130 3.69 0.65 -1.44
C TRP A 130 2.75 -0.06 -0.46
N LEU A 131 3.27 -0.57 0.66
CA LEU A 131 2.48 -1.16 1.75
C LEU A 131 1.44 -0.19 2.25
N ASN A 132 1.82 1.06 2.51
CA ASN A 132 0.88 2.05 3.00
C ASN A 132 -0.23 2.37 1.96
N THR A 133 0.08 2.26 0.66
CA THR A 133 -0.89 2.48 -0.42
C THR A 133 -1.84 1.30 -0.64
N HIS A 134 -1.33 0.07 -0.59
CA HIS A 134 -2.06 -1.15 -1.00
C HIS A 134 -2.55 -1.99 0.18
N HIS A 135 -1.87 -1.87 1.33
CA HIS A 135 -2.12 -2.62 2.57
C HIS A 135 -1.96 -1.71 3.80
N PRO A 136 -2.65 -0.55 3.86
CA PRO A 136 -2.52 0.37 4.99
C PRO A 136 -2.77 -0.37 6.30
N LEU A 137 -1.83 -0.24 7.25
CA LEU A 137 -2.04 -0.68 8.62
C LEU A 137 -3.35 -0.06 9.10
N LYS A 138 -4.16 -0.83 9.84
CA LYS A 138 -5.38 -0.34 10.49
C LYS A 138 -5.03 0.65 11.62
N TYR A 139 -4.38 1.77 11.31
CA TYR A 139 -4.39 2.95 12.15
C TYR A 139 -5.53 3.81 11.62
N THR A 140 -6.59 3.86 12.43
CA THR A 140 -7.76 4.75 12.30
C THR A 140 -8.25 4.96 10.86
N LYS A 141 -9.26 4.16 10.49
CA LYS A 141 -10.09 4.41 9.31
C LYS A 141 -10.44 5.91 9.28
N PRO A 142 -10.01 6.69 8.27
CA PRO A 142 -10.36 8.09 8.19
C PRO A 142 -11.88 8.18 8.19
N THR A 143 -12.43 8.84 9.20
CA THR A 143 -13.88 8.94 9.39
C THR A 143 -14.49 9.98 8.46
N THR A 144 -13.64 10.80 7.83
CA THR A 144 -14.04 11.86 6.89
C THR A 144 -13.15 11.90 5.65
N ALA A 145 -13.68 12.44 4.54
CA ALA A 145 -12.91 12.67 3.31
C ALA A 145 -11.71 13.60 3.55
N ASP A 146 -11.85 14.56 4.47
CA ASP A 146 -10.79 15.46 4.92
C ASP A 146 -9.64 14.70 5.59
N GLU A 147 -9.92 13.83 6.56
CA GLU A 147 -8.89 13.01 7.22
C GLU A 147 -8.19 12.07 6.23
N PHE A 148 -8.91 11.59 5.22
CA PHE A 148 -8.33 10.76 4.16
C PHE A 148 -7.36 11.54 3.28
N LEU A 149 -7.63 12.82 2.97
CA LEU A 149 -6.75 13.65 2.14
C LEU A 149 -5.46 14.07 2.84
N PHE A 150 -5.44 14.05 4.17
CA PHE A 150 -4.25 14.37 4.98
C PHE A 150 -3.73 13.16 5.75
N ASP A 151 -4.06 11.95 5.30
CA ASP A 151 -3.50 10.74 5.90
C ASP A 151 -1.97 10.74 5.76
N SER A 152 -1.28 10.41 6.85
CA SER A 152 0.19 10.45 6.94
C SER A 152 0.90 9.64 5.83
N THR A 153 0.28 8.55 5.36
CA THR A 153 0.77 7.77 4.23
C THR A 153 0.75 8.57 2.95
N ARG A 154 -0.38 9.24 2.67
CA ARG A 154 -0.60 9.98 1.42
C ARG A 154 0.33 11.18 1.36
N ILE A 155 0.55 11.82 2.50
CA ILE A 155 1.54 12.89 2.63
C ILE A 155 2.95 12.37 2.33
N LYS A 156 3.37 11.24 2.93
CA LYS A 156 4.68 10.63 2.65
C LYS A 156 4.86 10.22 1.18
N ASN A 157 3.80 9.68 0.56
CA ASN A 157 3.81 9.34 -0.85
C ASN A 157 3.94 10.59 -1.74
N ALA A 158 3.20 11.66 -1.41
CA ALA A 158 3.30 12.92 -2.14
C ALA A 158 4.68 13.58 -2.00
N ILE A 159 5.33 13.45 -0.85
CA ILE A 159 6.73 13.88 -0.66
C ILE A 159 7.68 13.10 -1.59
N SER A 160 7.45 11.80 -1.74
CA SER A 160 8.39 10.90 -2.45
C SER A 160 8.13 10.75 -3.95
N ASP A 161 6.92 11.10 -4.42
CA ASP A 161 6.46 10.91 -5.80
C ASP A 161 5.69 12.16 -6.28
N SER A 162 6.31 12.92 -7.19
CA SER A 162 5.72 14.15 -7.73
C SER A 162 4.45 13.92 -8.53
N VAL A 163 4.30 12.78 -9.21
CA VAL A 163 3.08 12.43 -9.96
C VAL A 163 1.93 12.14 -9.00
N PHE A 164 2.23 11.52 -7.85
CA PHE A 164 1.25 11.35 -6.78
C PHE A 164 0.91 12.69 -6.11
N ALA A 165 1.91 13.55 -5.91
CA ALA A 165 1.73 14.88 -5.34
C ALA A 165 0.74 15.72 -6.15
N GLU A 166 0.90 15.81 -7.46
CA GLU A 166 -0.02 16.55 -8.33
C GLU A 166 -1.46 16.01 -8.26
N LYS A 167 -1.63 14.69 -8.20
CA LYS A 167 -2.95 14.07 -8.01
C LYS A 167 -3.56 14.45 -6.66
N LEU A 168 -2.75 14.53 -5.61
CA LEU A 168 -3.19 14.96 -4.29
C LEU A 168 -3.55 16.46 -4.27
N PHE A 169 -2.77 17.30 -4.94
CA PHE A 169 -3.03 18.74 -5.09
C PHE A 169 -4.36 19.00 -5.79
N ALA A 170 -4.62 18.30 -6.90
CA ALA A 170 -5.90 18.37 -7.61
C ALA A 170 -7.07 17.92 -6.72
N LYS A 171 -6.86 16.95 -5.83
CA LYS A 171 -7.88 16.51 -4.88
C LYS A 171 -8.10 17.52 -3.76
N TRP A 172 -7.07 18.12 -3.18
CA TRP A 172 -7.22 19.22 -2.22
C TRP A 172 -8.01 20.37 -2.83
N LYS A 173 -7.61 20.83 -4.02
CA LYS A 173 -8.31 21.90 -4.73
C LYS A 173 -9.76 21.54 -5.06
N GLY A 174 -10.00 20.32 -5.56
CA GLY A 174 -11.34 19.81 -5.88
C GLY A 174 -12.25 19.69 -4.66
N SER A 175 -11.67 19.56 -3.47
CA SER A 175 -12.38 19.60 -2.18
C SER A 175 -12.54 21.01 -1.62
N GLY A 176 -12.20 22.06 -2.37
CA GLY A 176 -12.32 23.45 -1.94
C GLY A 176 -11.24 23.89 -0.95
N LEU A 177 -10.18 23.11 -0.80
CA LEU A 177 -9.03 23.47 0.02
C LEU A 177 -8.07 24.23 -0.88
N ASP A 178 -7.93 25.54 -0.62
CA ASP A 178 -6.89 26.38 -1.21
C ASP A 178 -5.68 26.44 -0.25
N GLU A 179 -4.74 27.36 -0.47
CA GLU A 179 -3.47 27.44 0.29
C GLU A 179 -3.65 27.35 1.82
N ARG A 180 -4.50 28.22 2.39
CA ARG A 180 -4.56 28.41 3.85
C ARG A 180 -5.13 27.19 4.60
N PRO A 181 -6.24 26.56 4.17
CA PRO A 181 -6.71 25.30 4.75
C PRO A 181 -5.67 24.17 4.69
N VAL A 182 -4.92 24.05 3.59
CA VAL A 182 -3.85 23.05 3.46
C VAL A 182 -2.70 23.34 4.42
N TYR A 183 -2.26 24.60 4.51
CA TYR A 183 -1.25 25.04 5.47
C TYR A 183 -1.63 24.66 6.91
N ASP A 184 -2.86 24.97 7.35
CA ASP A 184 -3.31 24.71 8.71
C ASP A 184 -3.35 23.21 9.05
N LYS A 185 -3.66 22.36 8.06
CA LYS A 185 -3.67 20.90 8.22
C LYS A 185 -2.25 20.35 8.31
N LEU A 186 -1.36 20.74 7.40
CA LEU A 186 0.04 20.31 7.43
C LEU A 186 0.78 20.85 8.65
N TRP A 187 0.43 22.05 9.13
CA TRP A 187 0.96 22.62 10.39
C TRP A 187 0.72 21.70 11.58
N LYS A 188 -0.50 21.15 11.70
CA LYS A 188 -0.85 20.16 12.74
C LYS A 188 -0.10 18.85 12.60
N MET A 189 0.44 18.55 11.41
CA MET A 189 1.27 17.37 11.13
C MET A 189 2.76 17.63 11.34
N GLY A 190 3.17 18.84 11.72
CA GLY A 190 4.56 19.17 12.02
C GLY A 190 5.29 20.01 10.98
N LEU A 191 4.58 20.65 10.03
CA LEU A 191 5.16 21.49 8.95
C LEU A 191 6.29 22.41 9.39
N LYS A 192 6.20 22.98 10.60
CA LYS A 192 7.21 23.90 11.16
C LYS A 192 8.61 23.28 11.29
N ASN A 193 8.67 21.97 11.50
CA ASN A 193 9.88 21.24 11.89
C ASN A 193 10.25 20.15 10.88
N ASP A 194 9.57 20.06 9.74
CA ASP A 194 9.74 19.02 8.73
C ASP A 194 9.94 19.68 7.36
N ASP A 195 11.19 19.69 6.89
CA ASP A 195 11.60 20.37 5.65
C ASP A 195 10.94 19.76 4.41
N ASP A 196 10.77 18.44 4.37
CA ASP A 196 10.15 17.73 3.25
C ASP A 196 8.66 18.05 3.17
N LEU A 197 7.99 18.11 4.33
CA LEU A 197 6.60 18.53 4.43
C LEU A 197 6.43 20.00 4.04
N TYR A 198 7.39 20.85 4.39
CA TYR A 198 7.42 22.26 3.98
C TYR A 198 7.59 22.41 2.48
N GLN A 199 8.46 21.59 1.86
CA GLN A 199 8.60 21.58 0.41
C GLN A 199 7.32 21.10 -0.30
N LEU A 200 6.66 20.06 0.21
CA LEU A 200 5.36 19.63 -0.34
C LEU A 200 4.33 20.76 -0.34
N TYR A 201 4.24 21.52 0.75
CA TYR A 201 3.38 22.70 0.85
C TYR A 201 3.76 23.76 -0.19
N ARG A 202 5.05 24.08 -0.33
CA ARG A 202 5.53 25.06 -1.32
C ARG A 202 5.21 24.64 -2.75
N SER A 203 5.38 23.36 -3.08
CA SER A 203 5.01 22.80 -4.38
C SER A 203 3.51 22.92 -4.64
N TYR A 204 2.67 22.73 -3.62
CA TYR A 204 1.23 22.92 -3.75
C TYR A 204 0.86 24.38 -4.04
N VAL A 205 1.47 25.34 -3.35
CA VAL A 205 1.24 26.78 -3.60
C VAL A 205 1.65 27.15 -5.04
N PHE A 206 2.82 26.69 -5.48
CA PHE A 206 3.25 26.91 -6.86
C PHE A 206 2.28 26.30 -7.87
N TRP A 207 1.82 25.07 -7.61
CA TRP A 207 0.84 24.40 -8.46
C TRP A 207 -0.49 25.16 -8.54
N LEU A 208 -0.95 25.76 -7.43
CA LEU A 208 -2.12 26.65 -7.42
C LEU A 208 -1.92 27.88 -8.28
N ASP A 209 -0.77 28.55 -8.17
CA ASP A 209 -0.46 29.74 -8.99
C ASP A 209 -0.43 29.42 -10.49
N GLU A 210 0.06 28.24 -10.86
CA GLU A 210 0.14 27.80 -12.25
C GLU A 210 -1.23 27.41 -12.83
N HIS A 211 -2.05 26.69 -12.05
CA HIS A 211 -3.30 26.10 -12.55
C HIS A 211 -4.55 26.94 -12.25
N PHE A 212 -4.48 27.79 -11.23
CA PHE A 212 -5.57 28.65 -10.76
C PHE A 212 -5.05 30.07 -10.47
N PRO A 213 -4.41 30.75 -11.46
CA PRO A 213 -3.83 32.05 -11.25
C PRO A 213 -4.89 33.06 -10.81
N LEU A 214 -4.57 33.84 -9.78
CA LEU A 214 -5.43 34.95 -9.38
C LEU A 214 -5.55 35.96 -10.53
N PRO A 215 -6.73 36.55 -10.74
CA PRO A 215 -6.89 37.57 -11.76
C PRO A 215 -5.92 38.72 -11.49
N ALA A 216 -5.24 39.18 -12.55
CA ALA A 216 -4.32 40.31 -12.46
C ALA A 216 -5.04 41.48 -11.79
N LYS A 217 -4.42 42.07 -10.75
CA LYS A 217 -4.95 43.29 -10.12
C LYS A 217 -5.21 44.30 -11.24
N ALA A 218 -6.47 44.72 -11.37
CA ALA A 218 -6.81 45.81 -12.27
C ALA A 218 -5.95 47.01 -11.88
N SER A 219 -5.00 47.36 -12.73
CA SER A 219 -4.24 48.61 -12.62
C SER A 219 -5.27 49.73 -12.61
N THR A 220 -5.47 50.34 -11.45
CA THR A 220 -6.35 51.50 -11.33
C THR A 220 -5.57 52.69 -11.94
N PRO A 221 -6.04 53.31 -13.03
CA PRO A 221 -5.48 54.58 -13.49
C PRO A 221 -5.74 55.70 -12.47
#